data_AF-A0AAV6H140-F1
#
_entry.id   AF-A0AAV6H140-F1
#
_cell.length_a   1.000
_cell.length_b   1.000
_cell.length_c   1.000
_cell.angle_alpha   90.00
_cell.angle_beta   90.00
_cell.angle_gamma   90.00
#
_symmetry.space_group_name_H-M   'P 1'
#
loop_
_entity.id
_entity.type
_entity.pdbx_description
1 polymer ?
#
loop_
_entity_poly.entity_id
_entity_poly.type
_entity_poly.pdbx_seq_one_letter_code
_entity_poly.pdbx_strand_id
1 'polypeptide(L)'
;MSPRLNMLRQRSKLAQLQLDDEPLCRLRCLKYKDLFVQALDSLEILCFGLYRLLDPPNPFMKRFVITTPPGDLVLDPADKVFCSVPFHQSHKLTRRRSQSPI
;
A
#
# COMPACT_ATOMS: atom_id res chain seq x y z
N MET A 1 -11.85 -21.44 21.95
CA MET A 1 -12.44 -20.80 20.75
C MET A 1 -12.58 -21.85 19.64
N SER A 2 -13.73 -21.95 18.97
CA SER A 2 -13.95 -22.95 17.90
C SER A 2 -13.02 -22.70 16.69
N PRO A 3 -12.34 -23.73 16.15
CA PRO A 3 -11.48 -23.60 14.96
C PRO A 3 -12.18 -22.98 13.75
N ARG A 4 -13.49 -23.22 13.60
CA ARG A 4 -14.30 -22.66 12.51
C ARG A 4 -14.39 -21.13 12.57
N LEU A 5 -14.43 -20.54 13.77
CA LEU A 5 -14.49 -19.08 13.93
C LEU A 5 -13.18 -18.39 13.53
N ASN A 6 -12.03 -19.07 13.66
CA ASN A 6 -10.73 -18.52 13.27
C ASN A 6 -10.55 -18.46 11.75
N MET A 7 -11.10 -19.43 11.00
CA MET A 7 -11.04 -19.43 9.52
C MET A 7 -11.82 -18.25 8.92
N LEU A 8 -12.95 -17.88 9.53
CA LEU A 8 -13.78 -16.77 9.05
C LEU A 8 -13.10 -15.39 9.16
N ARG A 9 -12.02 -15.29 9.94
CA ARG A 9 -11.27 -14.04 10.15
C ARG A 9 -10.07 -13.89 9.21
N GLN A 10 -9.77 -14.87 8.36
CA GLN A 10 -8.59 -14.86 7.49
C GLN A 10 -8.79 -14.10 6.17
N ARG A 11 -9.54 -13.00 6.18
CA ARG A 11 -9.74 -12.16 5.00
C ARG A 11 -8.62 -11.13 4.87
N SER A 12 -8.26 -10.81 3.63
CA SER A 12 -7.34 -9.70 3.35
C SER A 12 -7.86 -8.40 3.95
N LYS A 13 -6.93 -7.52 4.34
CA LYS A 13 -7.24 -6.21 4.90
C LYS A 13 -6.81 -5.11 3.94
N LEU A 14 -7.62 -4.07 3.84
CA LEU A 14 -7.22 -2.86 3.13
C LEU A 14 -6.14 -2.12 3.91
N ALA A 15 -5.16 -1.62 3.18
CA ALA A 15 -4.05 -0.86 3.71
C ALA A 15 -3.67 0.26 2.75
N GLN A 16 -2.93 1.21 3.33
CA GLN A 16 -2.25 2.24 2.59
C GLN A 16 -0.77 2.19 3.00
N LEU A 17 0.10 1.88 2.04
CA LEU A 17 1.54 1.67 2.27
C LEU A 17 2.36 2.77 1.58
N GLN A 18 3.48 3.18 2.16
CA GLN A 18 4.43 4.08 1.49
C GLN A 18 5.43 3.25 0.69
N LEU A 19 5.92 3.79 -0.43
CA LEU A 19 6.93 3.10 -1.24
C LEU A 19 8.25 2.90 -0.48
N ASP A 20 8.65 3.87 0.34
CA ASP A 20 9.89 3.81 1.13
C ASP A 20 9.78 2.95 2.40
N ASP A 21 8.60 2.41 2.69
CA ASP A 21 8.37 1.57 3.86
C ASP A 21 8.31 0.08 3.51
N GLU A 22 8.63 -0.75 4.51
CA GLU A 22 8.39 -2.18 4.45
C GLU A 22 6.89 -2.49 4.27
N PRO A 23 6.51 -3.41 3.36
CA PRO A 23 7.37 -4.27 2.55
C PRO A 23 7.74 -3.73 1.16
N LEU A 24 7.20 -2.59 0.73
CA LEU A 24 7.29 -2.13 -0.67
C LEU A 24 8.68 -1.59 -1.04
N CYS A 25 9.45 -1.09 -0.07
CA CYS A 25 10.79 -0.55 -0.30
C CYS A 25 11.78 -1.56 -0.92
N ARG A 26 11.47 -2.86 -0.84
CA ARG A 26 12.25 -3.95 -1.41
C ARG A 26 12.11 -4.07 -2.93
N LEU A 27 11.00 -3.60 -3.49
CA LEU A 27 10.63 -3.88 -4.89
C LEU A 27 11.31 -2.92 -5.88
N ARG A 28 11.89 -1.80 -5.42
CA ARG A 28 12.64 -0.80 -6.24
C ARG A 28 12.02 -0.53 -7.62
N CYS A 29 10.70 -0.40 -7.67
CA CYS A 29 9.94 -0.22 -8.91
C CYS A 29 9.88 1.26 -9.31
N LEU A 30 10.07 1.55 -10.60
CA LEU A 30 9.87 2.90 -11.14
C LEU A 30 8.48 3.10 -11.74
N LYS A 31 7.87 2.04 -12.26
CA LYS A 31 6.55 2.08 -12.90
C LYS A 31 5.52 1.31 -12.09
N TYR A 32 4.27 1.74 -12.19
CA TYR A 32 3.17 1.11 -11.47
C TYR A 32 2.98 -0.37 -11.84
N LYS A 33 3.13 -0.75 -13.13
CA LYS A 33 3.02 -2.16 -13.55
C LYS A 33 4.01 -3.06 -12.83
N ASP A 34 5.27 -2.62 -12.72
CA ASP A 34 6.32 -3.42 -12.08
C ASP A 34 6.04 -3.57 -10.58
N LEU A 35 5.59 -2.50 -9.93
CA LEU A 35 5.14 -2.54 -8.54
C LEU A 35 3.97 -3.51 -8.37
N PHE A 36 2.95 -3.42 -9.23
CA PHE A 36 1.77 -4.28 -9.19
C PHE A 36 2.14 -5.76 -9.32
N VAL A 37 2.95 -6.10 -10.34
CA VAL A 37 3.35 -7.49 -10.61
C VAL A 37 4.22 -8.03 -9.48
N GLN A 38 5.26 -7.29 -9.07
CA GLN A 38 6.18 -7.76 -8.04
C GLN A 38 5.53 -7.82 -6.65
N ALA A 39 4.65 -6.88 -6.30
CA ALA A 39 3.93 -6.93 -5.03
C ALA A 39 2.97 -8.12 -4.97
N LEU A 40 2.31 -8.43 -6.08
CA LEU A 40 1.41 -9.58 -6.15
C LEU A 40 2.19 -10.90 -6.10
N ASP A 41 3.27 -11.01 -6.87
CA ASP A 41 4.04 -12.24 -7.02
C ASP A 41 4.92 -12.55 -5.79
N SER A 42 5.63 -11.54 -5.26
CA SER A 42 6.59 -11.73 -4.16
C SER A 42 5.99 -11.51 -2.76
N LEU A 43 4.93 -10.72 -2.64
CA LEU A 43 4.37 -10.32 -1.34
C LEU A 43 2.90 -10.73 -1.15
N GLU A 44 2.23 -11.24 -2.18
CA GLU A 44 0.79 -11.51 -2.20
C GLU A 44 -0.07 -10.26 -1.92
N ILE A 45 0.47 -9.06 -2.22
CA ILE A 45 -0.22 -7.79 -2.01
C ILE A 45 -0.80 -7.30 -3.33
N LEU A 46 -2.13 -7.12 -3.36
CA LEU A 46 -2.82 -6.56 -4.52
C LEU A 46 -2.85 -5.03 -4.41
N CYS A 47 -2.04 -4.33 -5.20
CA CYS A 47 -2.09 -2.87 -5.35
C CYS A 47 -3.21 -2.47 -6.32
N PHE A 48 -3.99 -1.43 -6.02
CA PHE A 48 -5.12 -1.03 -6.88
C PHE A 48 -5.30 0.49 -7.05
N GLY A 49 -4.46 1.29 -6.39
CA GLY A 49 -4.50 2.74 -6.56
C GLY A 49 -3.32 3.45 -5.89
N LEU A 50 -3.17 4.72 -6.21
CA LEU A 50 -2.17 5.62 -5.62
C LEU A 50 -2.86 6.79 -4.91
N TYR A 51 -2.23 7.28 -3.85
CA TYR A 51 -2.58 8.49 -3.14
C TYR A 51 -1.39 9.46 -3.21
N ARG A 52 -1.36 10.21 -4.32
CA ARG A 52 -0.23 11.01 -4.76
C ARG A 52 -0.28 12.43 -4.19
N LEU A 53 0.87 12.98 -3.84
CA LEU A 53 0.99 14.38 -3.40
C LEU A 53 0.66 15.33 -4.55
N LEU A 54 -0.11 16.38 -4.28
CA LEU A 54 -0.38 17.43 -5.26
C LEU A 54 0.90 18.24 -5.51
N ASP A 55 1.14 18.62 -6.76
CA ASP A 55 2.31 19.40 -7.15
C ASP A 55 2.37 20.75 -6.42
N PRO A 56 3.58 21.30 -6.18
CA PRO A 56 3.74 22.64 -5.61
C PRO A 56 3.09 23.74 -6.47
N PRO A 57 2.54 24.80 -5.84
CA PRO A 57 2.51 25.04 -4.39
C PRO A 57 1.44 24.20 -3.67
N ASN A 58 1.86 23.45 -2.64
CA ASN A 58 0.97 22.59 -1.85
C ASN A 58 1.25 22.74 -0.33
N PRO A 59 0.90 23.90 0.27
CA PRO A 59 1.24 24.22 1.66
C PRO A 59 0.56 23.29 2.67
N PHE A 60 -0.50 22.60 2.27
CA PHE A 60 -1.28 21.70 3.13
C PHE A 60 -0.98 20.22 2.88
N MET A 61 0.03 19.88 2.08
CA MET A 61 0.41 18.51 1.76
C MET A 61 -0.78 17.66 1.26
N LYS A 62 -1.69 18.28 0.52
CA LYS A 62 -2.88 17.63 -0.03
C LYS A 62 -2.48 16.56 -1.04
N ARG A 63 -3.26 15.50 -1.10
CA ARG A 63 -3.05 14.36 -1.96
C ARG A 63 -4.33 14.02 -2.72
N PHE A 64 -4.20 13.51 -3.93
CA PHE A 64 -5.30 13.06 -4.78
C PHE A 64 -5.22 11.55 -5.03
N VAL A 65 -6.35 10.95 -5.40
CA VAL A 65 -6.45 9.51 -5.65
C VAL A 65 -6.32 9.24 -7.15
N ILE A 66 -5.49 8.27 -7.50
CA ILE A 66 -5.43 7.68 -8.84
C ILE A 66 -5.90 6.24 -8.69
N THR A 67 -7.15 5.97 -9.08
CA THR A 67 -7.68 4.61 -9.17
C THR A 67 -7.20 3.96 -10.45
N THR A 68 -6.89 2.66 -10.43
CA THR A 68 -6.45 1.90 -11.62
C THR A 68 -5.36 2.63 -12.43
N PRO A 69 -4.19 2.92 -11.82
CA PRO A 69 -3.15 3.68 -12.50
C PRO A 69 -2.68 2.99 -13.80
N PRO A 70 -2.36 3.74 -14.87
CA PRO A 70 -1.74 3.19 -16.06
C PRO A 70 -0.46 2.43 -15.71
N GLY A 71 -0.21 1.31 -16.40
CA GLY A 71 0.95 0.46 -16.09
C GLY A 71 2.30 1.15 -16.28
N ASP A 72 2.36 2.10 -17.22
CA ASP A 72 3.54 2.90 -17.56
C ASP A 72 3.69 4.16 -16.69
N LEU A 73 2.72 4.47 -15.83
CA LEU A 73 2.80 5.59 -14.90
C LEU A 73 4.04 5.46 -14.02
N VAL A 74 4.89 6.49 -14.05
CA VAL A 74 6.06 6.60 -13.18
C VAL A 74 5.60 6.92 -11.75
N LEU A 75 6.15 6.17 -10.80
CA LEU A 75 5.89 6.34 -9.37
C LEU A 75 6.65 7.54 -8.84
N ASP A 76 5.99 8.32 -7.99
CA ASP A 76 6.63 9.37 -7.20
C ASP A 76 7.10 8.77 -5.87
N PRO A 77 8.31 9.06 -5.36
CA PRO A 77 8.77 8.53 -4.07
C PRO A 77 7.81 8.79 -2.90
N ALA A 78 7.09 9.92 -2.94
CA ALA A 78 6.11 10.28 -1.93
C ALA A 78 4.76 9.56 -2.10
N ASP A 79 4.58 8.75 -3.15
CA ASP A 79 3.35 8.00 -3.37
C ASP A 79 3.04 7.06 -2.21
N LYS A 80 1.74 7.00 -1.91
CA LYS A 80 1.17 5.97 -1.05
C LYS A 80 0.31 5.06 -1.90
N VAL A 81 0.39 3.77 -1.67
CA VAL A 81 -0.28 2.75 -2.47
C VAL A 81 -1.48 2.22 -1.70
N PHE A 82 -2.66 2.25 -2.32
CA PHE A 82 -3.81 1.51 -1.82
C PHE A 82 -3.70 0.05 -2.21
N CYS A 83 -3.82 -0.84 -1.22
CA CYS A 83 -3.62 -2.27 -1.45
C CYS A 83 -4.47 -3.16 -0.54
N SER A 84 -4.71 -4.38 -1.00
CA SER A 84 -5.25 -5.48 -0.22
C SER A 84 -4.10 -6.37 0.25
N VAL A 85 -3.97 -6.54 1.57
CA VAL A 85 -2.86 -7.27 2.21
C VAL A 85 -3.39 -8.55 2.85
N PRO A 86 -2.74 -9.71 2.66
CA PRO A 86 -3.18 -10.97 3.24
C PRO A 86 -3.28 -10.91 4.77
N PHE A 87 -4.24 -11.65 5.34
CA PHE A 87 -4.52 -11.60 6.78
C PHE A 87 -3.28 -11.91 7.63
N HIS A 88 -2.50 -12.93 7.26
CA HIS A 88 -1.31 -13.34 8.00
C HIS A 88 -0.19 -12.29 7.98
N GLN A 89 -0.16 -11.39 6.99
CA GLN A 89 0.79 -10.27 6.94
C GLN A 89 0.23 -8.99 7.59
N SER A 90 -1.07 -8.93 7.87
CA SER A 90 -1.73 -7.71 8.34
C SER A 90 -1.21 -7.17 9.68
N HIS A 91 -0.53 -7.99 10.49
CA HIS A 91 0.13 -7.55 11.72
C HIS A 91 1.26 -6.52 11.46
N LYS A 92 1.86 -6.55 10.26
CA LYS A 92 2.87 -5.57 9.82
C LYS A 92 2.26 -4.18 9.62
N LEU A 93 0.96 -4.09 9.33
CA LEU A 93 0.24 -2.83 9.13
C LEU A 93 0.01 -2.07 10.44
N THR A 94 -0.14 -2.79 11.55
CA THR A 94 -0.56 -2.22 12.84
C THR A 94 0.52 -1.42 13.57
N ARG A 95 1.80 -1.53 13.18
CA ARG A 95 2.93 -0.93 13.93
C ARG A 95 3.06 0.60 13.81
N ARG A 96 2.21 1.28 13.02
CA ARG A 96 2.34 2.73 12.76
C ARG A 96 1.21 3.63 13.25
N ARG A 97 0.09 3.10 13.76
CA ARG A 97 -0.93 3.97 14.38
C ARG A 97 -0.45 4.65 15.67
N SER A 98 0.64 4.19 16.28
CA SER A 98 1.19 4.70 17.54
C SER A 98 2.23 5.82 17.42
N GLN A 99 2.50 6.35 16.22
CA GLN A 99 3.38 7.51 16.03
C GLN A 99 2.73 8.53 15.12
N SER A 100 1.68 9.18 15.61
CA SER A 100 1.26 10.49 15.13
C SER A 100 1.51 11.45 16.29
N PRO A 101 2.43 12.43 16.20
CA PRO A 101 2.48 13.52 17.16
C PRO A 101 1.15 14.26 17.08
N ILE A 102 0.56 14.54 18.24
CA ILE A 102 -0.53 15.50 18.40
C ILE A 102 0.01 16.91 18.13
#